data_AF-A0A9D7DZC3-F1
#
_entry.id   AF-A0A9D7DZC3-F1
#
_cell.length_a   1.000
_cell.length_b   1.000
_cell.length_c   1.000
_cell.angle_alpha   90.00
_cell.angle_beta   90.00
_cell.angle_gamma   90.00
#
_symmetry.space_group_name_H-M   'P 1'
#
loop_
_entity.id
_entity.type
_entity.pdbx_description
1 polymer ?
#
loop_
_entity_poly.entity_id
_entity_poly.type
_entity_poly.pdbx_seq_one_letter_code
_entity_poly.pdbx_strand_id
1 'polypeptide(L)' 'MAVESADVFRSLKRAGLAVHNFEEYPLLCYKPYPHLVEAGPDMYRLPDGDPEIPLTFALDASR' A
#
# COMPACT_ATOMS: atom_id res chain seq x y z
N MET A 1 -7.68 -8.73 -5.94
CA MET A 1 -6.53 -8.24 -5.16
C MET A 1 -7.10 -7.53 -3.93
N ALA A 2 -7.44 -8.26 -2.86
CA ALA A 2 -8.12 -7.69 -1.67
C ALA A 2 -8.16 -8.64 -0.45
N VAL A 3 -7.49 -9.79 -0.48
CA VAL A 3 -7.59 -10.77 0.63
C VAL A 3 -6.64 -10.39 1.77
N GLU A 4 -5.43 -9.93 1.44
CA GLU A 4 -4.40 -9.65 2.45
C GLU A 4 -4.69 -8.38 3.27
N SER A 5 -5.15 -7.30 2.62
CA SER A 5 -5.54 -6.08 3.34
C SER A 5 -6.69 -6.34 4.32
N ALA A 6 -7.65 -7.21 3.96
CA ALA A 6 -8.77 -7.57 4.82
C ALA A 6 -8.33 -8.21 6.14
N ASP A 7 -7.22 -8.95 6.15
CA ASP A 7 -6.71 -9.58 7.37
C ASP A 7 -6.00 -8.59 8.29
N VAL A 8 -5.36 -7.55 7.75
CA VAL A 8 -4.83 -6.42 8.53
C VAL A 8 -5.97 -5.72 9.27
N PHE A 9 -7.03 -5.31 8.57
CA PHE A 9 -8.19 -4.66 9.20
C PHE A 9 -8.87 -5.52 10.26
N ARG A 10 -9.03 -6.82 10.00
CA ARG A 10 -9.58 -7.76 10.99
C ARG A 10 -8.71 -7.87 12.22
N SER A 11 -7.39 -7.91 12.05
CA SER A 11 -6.43 -8.00 13.15
C SER A 11 -6.45 -6.75 14.02
N LEU A 12 -6.46 -5.55 13.40
CA LEU A 12 -6.59 -4.28 14.11
C LEU A 12 -7.90 -4.21 14.91
N LYS A 13 -9.02 -4.57 14.28
CA LYS A 13 -10.33 -4.62 14.94
C LYS A 13 -10.34 -5.59 16.13
N ARG A 14 -9.74 -6.78 15.97
CA ARG A 14 -9.62 -7.77 17.06
C ARG A 14 -8.73 -7.27 18.20
N ALA A 15 -7.73 -6.44 17.90
CA ALA A 15 -6.89 -5.78 18.89
C ALA A 15 -7.59 -4.59 19.59
N GLY A 16 -8.83 -4.28 19.22
CA GLY A 16 -9.60 -3.18 19.79
C GLY A 16 -9.23 -1.80 19.22
N LEU A 17 -8.59 -1.76 18.05
CA LEU A 17 -8.27 -0.52 17.36
C LEU A 17 -9.38 -0.16 16.36
N ALA A 18 -9.70 1.14 16.30
CA ALA A 18 -10.51 1.73 15.24
C ALA A 18 -9.58 2.31 14.17
N VAL A 19 -9.86 2.01 12.90
CA VAL A 19 -9.14 2.60 11.78
C VAL A 19 -9.78 3.94 11.43
N HIS A 20 -8.97 5.00 11.39
CA HIS A 20 -9.41 6.36 11.11
C HIS A 20 -9.11 6.77 9.68
N ASN A 21 -7.96 6.32 9.17
CA ASN A 21 -7.52 6.62 7.82
C ASN A 21 -6.93 5.38 7.15
N PHE A 22 -7.18 5.26 5.85
CA PHE A 22 -6.56 4.28 4.98
C PHE A 22 -6.41 4.90 3.59
N GLU A 23 -5.17 4.99 3.12
CA GLU A 23 -4.85 5.57 1.81
C GLU A 23 -3.90 4.64 1.06
N GLU A 24 -4.20 4.41 -0.21
CA GLU A 24 -3.43 3.54 -1.09
C GLU A 24 -2.60 4.38 -2.06
N TYR A 25 -1.38 3.93 -2.31
CA TYR A 25 -0.45 4.62 -3.21
C TYR A 25 0.11 3.67 -4.27
N PRO A 26 0.22 4.11 -5.54
CA PRO A 26 0.81 3.33 -6.62
C PRO A 26 2.35 3.42 -6.62
N LEU A 27 2.97 3.45 -5.44
CA LEU A 27 4.39 3.72 -5.25
C LEU A 27 5.03 2.71 -4.29
N LEU A 28 6.33 2.47 -4.47
CA LEU A 28 7.19 1.67 -3.59
C LEU A 28 8.43 2.48 -3.18
N CYS A 29 8.87 2.36 -1.93
CA CYS A 29 10.09 2.99 -1.42
C CYS A 29 11.38 2.19 -1.67
N TYR A 30 11.28 1.10 -2.43
CA TYR A 30 12.39 0.25 -2.86
C TYR A 30 12.03 -0.44 -4.17
N LYS A 31 13.01 -1.01 -4.87
CA LYS A 31 12.81 -1.66 -6.17
C LYS A 31 12.82 -3.20 -6.06
N PRO A 32 11.71 -3.85 -5.65
CA PRO A 32 11.64 -5.31 -5.57
C PRO A 32 11.71 -5.99 -6.94
N TYR A 33 11.24 -5.30 -7.99
CA TYR A 33 11.13 -5.87 -9.32
C TYR A 33 11.92 -5.05 -10.35
N PRO A 34 12.63 -5.70 -11.29
CA PRO A 34 13.47 -5.01 -12.28
C PRO A 34 12.72 -4.01 -13.18
N HIS A 35 11.46 -4.30 -13.50
CA HIS A 35 10.65 -3.55 -14.47
C HIS A 35 10.04 -2.25 -13.91
N LEU A 36 10.13 -2.00 -12.60
CA LEU A 36 9.64 -0.75 -12.01
C LEU A 36 10.47 0.45 -12.48
N VAL A 37 9.80 1.58 -12.63
CA VAL A 37 10.38 2.86 -13.08
C VAL A 37 10.43 3.86 -11.93
N GLU A 38 11.39 4.78 -11.96
CA GLU A 38 11.53 5.83 -10.95
C GLU A 38 10.37 6.85 -11.04
N ALA A 39 9.88 7.27 -9.87
CA ALA A 39 8.79 8.23 -9.70
C ALA A 39 9.12 9.37 -8.72
N GLY A 40 10.39 9.47 -8.32
CA GLY A 40 10.89 10.42 -7.33
C GLY A 40 12.09 9.85 -6.57
N PRO A 41 12.69 10.62 -5.65
CA PRO A 41 13.80 10.14 -4.82
C PRO A 41 13.39 8.87 -4.07
N ASP A 42 14.07 7.74 -4.35
CA ASP A 42 13.81 6.42 -3.78
C ASP A 42 12.38 5.90 -3.94
N MET A 43 11.63 6.42 -4.92
CA MET A 43 10.25 6.02 -5.19
C MET A 43 10.13 5.36 -6.55
N TYR A 44 9.43 4.23 -6.60
CA TYR A 44 9.26 3.40 -7.78
C TYR A 44 7.78 3.14 -8.06
N ARG A 45 7.41 3.02 -9.33
CA ARG A 45 6.05 2.72 -9.78
C ARG A 45 6.05 1.74 -10.95
N LEU A 46 4.86 1.29 -11.34
CA LEU A 46 4.68 0.56 -12.59
C LEU A 46 4.95 1.46 -13.81
N PRO A 47 5.53 0.91 -14.90
CA PRO A 47 5.69 1.62 -16.17
C PRO A 47 4.39 2.21 -16.71
N ASP A 48 4.51 3.21 -17.58
CA ASP A 48 3.35 3.73 -18.31
C ASP A 48 2.75 2.63 -19.21
N GLY A 49 1.43 2.57 -19.27
CA GLY A 49 0.70 1.55 -20.03
C GLY A 49 0.28 0.32 -19.20
N ASP A 50 0.90 0.10 -18.04
CA ASP A 50 0.41 -0.88 -17.07
C ASP A 50 -0.77 -0.32 -16.26
N PRO A 51 -1.67 -1.18 -15.74
CA PRO A 51 -2.73 -0.74 -14.84
C PRO A 51 -2.16 -0.09 -13.58
N GLU A 52 -2.69 1.08 -13.21
CA GLU A 52 -2.36 1.69 -11.93
C GLU A 52 -3.01 0.86 -10.81
N ILE A 53 -2.18 0.23 -9.98
CA ILE A 53 -2.60 -0.56 -8.83
C ILE A 53 -1.94 -0.04 -7.56
N PRO A 54 -2.61 -0.19 -6.39
CA PRO A 54 -1.97 0.01 -5.11
C PRO A 54 -0.73 -0.87 -4.95
N LEU A 55 0.39 -0.27 -4.61
CA LEU A 55 1.64 -0.98 -4.30
C LEU A 55 2.03 -0.82 -2.82
N THR A 56 1.62 0.28 -2.19
CA THR A 56 1.74 0.52 -0.75
C THR A 56 0.48 1.19 -0.21
N PHE A 57 0.37 1.26 1.12
CA PHE A 57 -0.70 1.98 1.79
C PHE A 57 -0.18 2.64 3.08
N ALA A 58 -0.86 3.71 3.50
CA ALA A 58 -0.77 4.27 4.84
C ALA A 58 -2.05 3.93 5.61
N LEU A 59 -1.90 3.69 6.92
CA LEU A 59 -3.01 3.39 7.79
C LEU A 59 -2.79 4.03 9.17
N ASP A 60 -3.82 4.69 9.66
CA ASP A 60 -3.89 5.22 11.03
C ASP A 60 -4.97 4.47 11.82
N ALA A 61 -4.60 3.99 13.00
CA ALA A 61 -5.49 3.30 13.91
C ALA A 61 -5.12 3.57 15.37
N SER A 62 -6.12 3.84 16.20
CA SER A 62 -5.96 4.04 17.64
C SER A 62 -6.97 3.22 18.42
N ARG A 63 -6.77 3.12 19.75
CA ARG A 63 -7.83 2.66 20.66
C ARG A 63 -8.95 3.69 20.75
#